data_AF-A0A7C1XRR5-F1
#
_entry.id   AF-A0A7C1XRR5-F1
#
_cell.length_a   1.000
_cell.length_b   1.000
_cell.length_c   1.000
_cell.angle_alpha   90.00
_cell.angle_beta   90.00
_cell.angle_gamma   90.00
#
_symmetry.space_group_name_H-M   'P 1'
#
loop_
_entity.id
_entity.type
_entity.pdbx_description
1 polymer ?
#
loop_
_entity_poly.entity_id
_entity_poly.type
_entity_poly.pdbx_seq_one_letter_code
_entity_poly.pdbx_strand_id
1 'polypeptide(L)'
;ANGLKEGDEIALYDPERDEILATMKLTEKYTIDKAHECMQVYKTTDEEHPGVKMVMAQGDVNLAGPIKVLSQGGFPEEYGDQFMTPAQTRAEFEKRGWSTVAAFQTRNPMHRSHEYLAKIAIETLDGVLIHSLLGKLKPGDIPASVRSKAIGTLIDKYFAPNTVIQAGYPLDMRYAGPREALLHALFRQNYGCSHQIVGRDHAGVGDYYGPFDAHHIFDEIPKDALETQPLKIDWTFWCYKCDGMASMKTCPHDAEDRLLLSGTKLRKALSEGEEVSDKFSRPEVLEILRAYYASLKDDEKVEVKLSGHSAK
;
A
#
# COMPACT_ATOMS: atom_id res chain seq x y z
N ALA A 1 31.87 6.63 -3.59
CA ALA A 1 31.90 7.56 -4.75
C ALA A 1 33.31 7.79 -5.29
N ASN A 2 34.30 8.18 -4.47
CA ASN A 2 35.63 8.63 -4.95
C ASN A 2 36.44 7.61 -5.78
N GLY A 3 36.19 6.31 -5.61
CA GLY A 3 36.85 5.25 -6.38
C GLY A 3 36.16 4.87 -7.71
N LEU A 4 34.97 5.43 -7.99
CA LEU A 4 34.17 5.10 -9.16
C LEU A 4 34.24 6.20 -10.22
N LYS A 5 34.32 5.80 -11.49
CA LYS A 5 34.38 6.68 -12.66
C LYS A 5 33.15 6.47 -13.52
N GLU A 6 32.70 7.54 -14.16
CA GLU A 6 31.68 7.42 -15.21
C GLU A 6 32.23 6.52 -16.34
N GLY A 7 31.39 5.61 -16.81
CA GLY A 7 31.75 4.51 -17.70
C GLY A 7 32.01 3.18 -16.98
N ASP A 8 32.24 3.18 -15.66
CA ASP A 8 32.43 1.94 -14.91
C ASP A 8 31.15 1.09 -14.90
N GLU A 9 31.33 -0.23 -14.91
CA GLU A 9 30.27 -1.17 -14.56
C GLU A 9 30.39 -1.58 -13.10
N ILE A 10 29.33 -1.32 -12.33
CA ILE A 10 29.32 -1.60 -10.89
C ILE A 10 28.26 -2.65 -10.54
N ALA A 11 28.58 -3.52 -9.58
CA ALA A 11 27.64 -4.48 -9.04
C ALA A 11 26.76 -3.83 -7.96
N LEU A 12 25.45 -4.09 -8.01
CA LEU A 12 24.49 -3.75 -6.96
C LEU A 12 24.30 -4.99 -6.09
N TYR A 13 24.96 -5.01 -4.94
CA TYR A 13 25.06 -6.16 -4.04
C TYR A 13 24.13 -5.98 -2.83
N ASP A 14 23.36 -7.02 -2.51
CA ASP A 14 22.55 -7.13 -1.30
C ASP A 14 23.37 -7.83 -0.21
N PRO A 15 23.83 -7.10 0.83
CA PRO A 15 24.61 -7.71 1.91
C PRO A 15 23.78 -8.61 2.83
N GLU A 16 22.45 -8.50 2.85
CA GLU A 16 21.61 -9.34 3.69
C GLU A 16 21.44 -10.75 3.12
N ARG A 17 21.47 -10.86 1.78
CA ARG A 17 21.32 -12.12 1.05
C ARG A 17 22.63 -12.67 0.48
N ASP A 18 23.71 -11.91 0.59
CA ASP A 18 25.00 -12.22 -0.03
C ASP A 18 24.86 -12.48 -1.55
N GLU A 19 24.18 -11.56 -2.24
CA GLU A 19 23.79 -11.73 -3.65
C GLU A 19 24.02 -10.46 -4.48
N ILE A 20 24.44 -10.61 -5.74
CA ILE A 20 24.44 -9.51 -6.72
C ILE A 20 23.07 -9.46 -7.40
N LEU A 21 22.31 -8.40 -7.13
CA LEU A 21 20.96 -8.21 -7.68
C LEU A 21 20.97 -7.72 -9.13
N ALA A 22 21.93 -6.85 -9.46
CA ALA A 22 22.03 -6.21 -10.75
C ALA A 22 23.44 -5.67 -11.01
N THR A 23 23.71 -5.27 -12.25
CA THR A 23 24.83 -4.38 -12.59
C THR A 23 24.29 -3.02 -13.04
N MET A 24 25.04 -1.95 -12.80
CA MET A 24 24.73 -0.61 -13.28
C MET A 24 25.90 -0.02 -14.04
N LYS A 25 25.62 0.49 -15.25
CA LYS A 25 26.58 1.27 -16.01
C LYS A 25 26.57 2.70 -15.49
N LEU A 26 27.59 3.10 -14.74
CA LEU A 26 27.64 4.43 -14.15
C LEU A 26 27.76 5.49 -15.26
N THR A 27 26.75 6.34 -15.45
CA THR A 27 26.76 7.41 -16.46
C THR A 27 26.92 8.78 -15.85
N GLU A 28 26.53 8.97 -14.60
CA GLU A 28 26.57 10.27 -13.94
C GLU A 28 26.77 10.14 -12.44
N LYS A 29 27.51 11.10 -11.86
CA LYS A 29 27.58 11.33 -10.42
C LYS A 29 27.10 12.73 -10.12
N TYR A 30 26.09 12.86 -9.26
CA TYR A 30 25.51 14.16 -8.94
C TYR A 30 25.21 14.29 -7.45
N THR A 31 25.07 15.53 -6.99
CA THR A 31 24.61 15.86 -5.64
C THR A 31 23.22 16.47 -5.71
N ILE A 32 22.48 16.42 -4.60
CA ILE A 32 21.13 16.96 -4.49
C ILE A 32 21.06 18.02 -3.39
N ASP A 33 20.19 19.00 -3.58
CA ASP A 33 19.67 19.79 -2.47
C ASP A 33 18.60 18.96 -1.76
N LYS A 34 19.00 18.26 -0.70
CA LYS A 34 18.12 17.37 0.08
C LYS A 34 16.90 18.11 0.64
N ALA A 35 17.06 19.35 1.10
CA ALA A 35 15.95 20.12 1.65
C ALA A 35 14.96 20.52 0.55
N HIS A 36 15.47 20.90 -0.63
CA HIS A 36 14.63 21.16 -1.80
C HIS A 36 13.87 19.91 -2.23
N GLU A 37 14.55 18.76 -2.38
CA GLU A 37 13.89 17.49 -2.73
C GLU A 37 12.79 17.15 -1.73
N CYS A 38 13.10 17.22 -0.43
CA CYS A 38 12.12 16.92 0.62
C CYS A 38 10.89 17.83 0.55
N MET A 39 11.09 19.14 0.41
CA MET A 39 9.99 20.09 0.27
C MET A 39 9.16 19.83 -0.99
N GLN A 40 9.80 19.52 -2.12
CA GLN A 40 9.09 19.28 -3.37
C GLN A 40 8.33 17.94 -3.39
N VAL A 41 8.90 16.90 -2.78
CA VAL A 41 8.37 15.53 -2.81
C VAL A 41 7.39 15.27 -1.66
N TYR A 42 7.75 15.64 -0.44
CA TYR A 42 6.99 15.33 0.79
C TYR A 42 6.24 16.53 1.37
N LYS A 43 6.36 17.72 0.74
CA LYS A 43 5.73 18.98 1.21
C LYS A 43 6.20 19.44 2.60
N THR A 44 7.30 18.88 3.09
CA THR A 44 7.90 19.20 4.37
C THR A 44 9.38 18.84 4.37
N THR A 45 10.15 19.47 5.27
CA THR A 45 11.53 19.11 5.58
C THR A 45 11.66 18.54 6.99
N ASP A 46 10.53 18.23 7.64
CA ASP A 46 10.48 17.61 8.97
C ASP A 46 10.99 16.17 8.93
N GLU A 47 12.07 15.88 9.66
CA GLU A 47 12.71 14.56 9.71
C GLU A 47 11.88 13.48 10.44
N GLU A 48 10.80 13.86 11.12
CA GLU A 48 9.82 12.89 11.62
C GLU A 48 9.01 12.24 10.49
N HIS A 49 8.93 12.89 9.31
CA HIS A 49 8.35 12.28 8.12
C HIS A 49 9.26 11.15 7.59
N PRO A 50 8.79 9.89 7.47
CA PRO A 50 9.63 8.76 7.07
C PRO A 50 10.41 8.97 5.77
N GLY A 51 9.75 9.51 4.73
CA GLY A 51 10.40 9.82 3.46
C GLY A 51 11.48 10.90 3.55
N VAL A 52 11.30 11.93 4.39
CA VAL A 52 12.28 12.99 4.60
C VAL A 52 13.51 12.42 5.31
N LYS A 53 13.28 11.64 6.37
CA LYS A 53 14.35 10.93 7.09
C LYS A 53 15.22 10.10 6.15
N MET A 54 14.61 9.39 5.21
CA MET A 54 15.34 8.59 4.23
C MET A 54 16.23 9.47 3.34
N VAL A 55 15.71 10.57 2.78
CA VAL A 55 16.49 11.49 1.93
C VAL A 55 17.62 12.15 2.70
N MET A 56 17.35 12.61 3.93
CA MET A 56 18.36 13.22 4.80
C MET A 56 19.49 12.23 5.10
N ALA A 57 19.18 10.95 5.32
CA ALA A 57 20.15 9.89 5.59
C ALA A 57 20.93 9.39 4.36
N GLN A 58 20.60 9.81 3.13
CA GLN A 58 21.34 9.40 1.92
C GLN A 58 22.81 9.87 1.98
N GLY A 59 23.71 9.17 1.27
CA GLY A 59 25.08 9.65 1.07
C GLY A 59 25.13 10.96 0.26
N ASP A 60 26.29 11.62 0.23
CA ASP A 60 26.44 12.94 -0.40
C ASP A 60 26.34 12.91 -1.94
N VAL A 61 26.55 11.76 -2.56
CA VAL A 61 26.64 11.59 -4.02
C VAL A 61 25.70 10.48 -4.47
N ASN A 62 24.81 10.81 -5.41
CA ASN A 62 23.97 9.88 -6.14
C ASN A 62 24.71 9.36 -7.38
N LEU A 63 24.49 8.08 -7.69
CA LEU A 63 25.04 7.40 -8.85
C LEU A 63 23.90 7.09 -9.81
N ALA A 64 23.97 7.56 -11.05
CA ALA A 64 22.94 7.33 -12.06
C ALA A 64 23.44 6.46 -13.20
N GLY A 65 22.56 5.63 -13.75
CA GLY A 65 22.85 4.82 -14.92
C GLY A 65 21.84 3.73 -15.18
N PRO A 66 21.82 3.16 -16.39
CA PRO A 66 20.96 2.01 -16.70
C PRO A 66 21.40 0.78 -15.91
N ILE A 67 20.42 0.00 -15.47
CA ILE A 67 20.64 -1.25 -14.74
C ILE A 67 20.36 -2.48 -15.61
N LYS A 68 21.10 -3.55 -15.37
CA LYS A 68 20.80 -4.90 -15.85
C LYS A 68 20.46 -5.77 -14.65
N VAL A 69 19.20 -6.15 -14.52
CA VAL A 69 18.71 -7.00 -13.43
C VAL A 69 19.19 -8.44 -13.65
N LEU A 70 19.73 -9.04 -12.60
CA LEU A 70 20.24 -10.42 -12.58
C LEU A 70 19.40 -11.32 -11.66
N SER A 71 18.83 -10.75 -10.61
CA SER A 71 18.00 -11.46 -9.62
C SER A 71 16.79 -10.62 -9.22
N GLN A 72 15.75 -11.32 -8.74
CA GLN A 72 14.55 -10.71 -8.15
C GLN A 72 14.66 -10.60 -6.62
N GLY A 73 15.83 -10.88 -6.04
CA GLY A 73 16.10 -10.71 -4.61
C GLY A 73 15.34 -11.67 -3.71
N GLY A 74 15.14 -12.92 -4.16
CA GLY A 74 14.49 -13.98 -3.38
C GLY A 74 12.97 -13.87 -3.22
N PHE A 75 12.34 -12.85 -3.82
CA PHE A 75 10.90 -12.61 -3.67
C PHE A 75 10.02 -13.76 -4.22
N PRO A 76 10.29 -14.33 -5.40
CA PRO A 76 9.53 -15.49 -5.88
C PRO A 76 9.60 -16.68 -4.91
N GLU A 77 10.77 -16.93 -4.33
CA GLU A 77 11.01 -18.04 -3.41
C GLU A 77 10.33 -17.82 -2.06
N GLU A 78 10.35 -16.58 -1.55
CA GLU A 78 9.78 -16.22 -0.24
C GLU A 78 8.25 -16.13 -0.29
N TYR A 79 7.68 -15.60 -1.37
CA TYR A 79 6.26 -15.26 -1.46
C TYR A 79 5.45 -16.15 -2.40
N GLY A 80 6.10 -16.99 -3.21
CA GLY A 80 5.45 -17.92 -4.15
C GLY A 80 4.42 -17.20 -5.03
N ASP A 81 3.22 -17.76 -5.11
CA ASP A 81 2.12 -17.23 -5.93
C ASP A 81 1.64 -15.84 -5.50
N GLN A 82 2.02 -15.36 -4.30
CA GLN A 82 1.71 -13.99 -3.91
C GLN A 82 2.58 -12.99 -4.64
N PHE A 83 3.78 -13.35 -5.08
CA PHE A 83 4.60 -12.45 -5.88
C PHE A 83 4.24 -12.60 -7.36
N MET A 84 3.80 -11.52 -7.99
CA MET A 84 3.59 -11.48 -9.43
C MET A 84 4.38 -10.34 -10.05
N THR A 85 4.94 -10.59 -11.22
CA THR A 85 5.54 -9.57 -12.08
C THR A 85 4.48 -8.85 -12.91
N PRO A 86 4.81 -7.68 -13.49
CA PRO A 86 3.93 -7.02 -14.46
C PRO A 86 3.47 -7.93 -15.61
N ALA A 87 4.35 -8.79 -16.13
CA ALA A 87 4.01 -9.71 -17.21
C ALA A 87 3.01 -10.78 -16.76
N GLN A 88 3.19 -11.33 -15.55
CA GLN A 88 2.30 -12.37 -15.01
C GLN A 88 0.91 -11.82 -14.69
N THR A 89 0.81 -10.62 -14.12
CA THR A 89 -0.50 -10.00 -13.84
C THR A 89 -1.27 -9.71 -15.12
N ARG A 90 -0.61 -9.17 -16.15
CA ARG A 90 -1.21 -8.97 -17.48
C ARG A 90 -1.70 -10.28 -18.10
N ALA A 91 -0.87 -11.32 -18.09
CA ALA A 91 -1.26 -12.63 -18.62
C ALA A 91 -2.46 -13.23 -17.87
N GLU A 92 -2.54 -13.05 -16.55
CA GLU A 92 -3.67 -13.51 -15.75
C GLU A 92 -4.95 -12.70 -16.04
N PHE A 93 -4.85 -11.38 -16.28
CA PHE A 93 -5.98 -10.56 -16.72
C PHE A 93 -6.52 -11.03 -18.07
N GLU A 94 -5.63 -11.25 -19.05
CA GLU A 94 -6.00 -11.76 -20.38
C GLU A 94 -6.69 -13.13 -20.28
N LYS A 95 -6.14 -14.05 -19.49
CA LYS A 95 -6.72 -15.39 -19.25
C LYS A 95 -8.14 -15.32 -18.67
N ARG A 96 -8.44 -14.30 -17.86
CA ARG A 96 -9.76 -14.06 -17.26
C ARG A 96 -10.70 -13.25 -18.15
N GLY A 97 -10.22 -12.76 -19.29
CA GLY A 97 -10.97 -11.87 -20.17
C GLY A 97 -11.17 -10.46 -19.59
N TRP A 98 -10.34 -10.03 -18.64
CA TRP A 98 -10.44 -8.71 -18.02
C TRP A 98 -9.74 -7.66 -18.88
N SER A 99 -10.46 -6.59 -19.22
CA SER A 99 -9.93 -5.42 -19.95
C SER A 99 -9.85 -4.17 -19.09
N THR A 100 -10.70 -4.08 -18.07
CA THR A 100 -10.76 -2.99 -17.11
C THR A 100 -10.52 -3.55 -15.71
N VAL A 101 -9.36 -3.24 -15.14
CA VAL A 101 -8.94 -3.73 -13.83
C VAL A 101 -8.65 -2.56 -12.90
N ALA A 102 -9.21 -2.60 -11.71
CA ALA A 102 -8.81 -1.72 -10.61
C ALA A 102 -7.73 -2.36 -9.76
N ALA A 103 -6.82 -1.55 -9.25
CA ALA A 103 -5.87 -1.97 -8.25
C ALA A 103 -6.24 -1.42 -6.87
N PHE A 104 -6.20 -2.30 -5.87
CA PHE A 104 -6.29 -1.93 -4.46
C PHE A 104 -4.91 -2.07 -3.81
N GLN A 105 -4.28 -0.95 -3.48
CA GLN A 105 -3.02 -0.91 -2.74
C GLN A 105 -3.28 -1.21 -1.27
N THR A 106 -2.57 -2.19 -0.68
CA THR A 106 -2.65 -2.40 0.77
C THR A 106 -1.35 -2.93 1.38
N ARG A 107 -1.17 -2.64 2.66
CA ARG A 107 -0.17 -3.26 3.55
C ARG A 107 -0.81 -3.82 4.83
N ASN A 108 -2.13 -3.75 4.91
CA ASN A 108 -2.93 -4.14 6.06
C ASN A 108 -3.92 -5.24 5.66
N PRO A 109 -4.43 -6.03 6.61
CA PRO A 109 -5.61 -6.86 6.38
C PRO A 109 -6.79 -6.04 5.84
N MET A 110 -7.67 -6.70 5.09
CA MET A 110 -8.90 -6.09 4.59
C MET A 110 -10.06 -6.29 5.58
N HIS A 111 -10.88 -5.25 5.74
CA HIS A 111 -12.07 -5.22 6.58
C HIS A 111 -13.26 -4.78 5.72
N ARG A 112 -14.44 -4.56 6.31
CA ARG A 112 -15.65 -4.26 5.52
C ARG A 112 -15.54 -2.97 4.70
N SER A 113 -14.83 -1.96 5.19
CA SER A 113 -14.52 -0.76 4.40
C SER A 113 -13.73 -1.12 3.14
N HIS A 114 -12.63 -1.86 3.28
CA HIS A 114 -11.81 -2.31 2.15
C HIS A 114 -12.58 -3.26 1.20
N GLU A 115 -13.39 -4.16 1.74
CA GLU A 115 -14.31 -5.02 0.98
C GLU A 115 -15.25 -4.17 0.11
N TYR A 116 -15.84 -3.13 0.70
CA TYR A 116 -16.76 -2.24 0.02
C TYR A 116 -16.07 -1.43 -1.10
N LEU A 117 -14.84 -0.95 -0.89
CA LEU A 117 -14.05 -0.30 -1.94
C LEU A 117 -13.81 -1.22 -3.14
N ALA A 118 -13.40 -2.47 -2.87
CA ALA A 118 -13.16 -3.46 -3.92
C ALA A 118 -14.46 -3.81 -4.67
N LYS A 119 -15.59 -3.91 -3.95
CA LYS A 119 -16.90 -4.17 -4.58
C LYS A 119 -17.37 -3.02 -5.45
N ILE A 120 -17.20 -1.76 -5.02
CA ILE A 120 -17.49 -0.60 -5.89
C ILE A 120 -16.72 -0.68 -7.20
N ALA A 121 -15.45 -1.08 -7.15
CA ALA A 121 -14.65 -1.23 -8.36
C ALA A 121 -15.16 -2.35 -9.27
N ILE A 122 -15.57 -3.49 -8.70
CA ILE A 122 -16.13 -4.63 -9.46
C ILE A 122 -17.48 -4.28 -10.10
N GLU A 123 -18.29 -3.41 -9.50
CA GLU A 123 -19.55 -2.96 -10.11
C GLU A 123 -19.36 -2.18 -11.42
N THR A 124 -18.18 -1.59 -11.63
CA THR A 124 -17.91 -0.74 -12.80
C THR A 124 -16.80 -1.26 -13.72
N LEU A 125 -16.09 -2.31 -13.32
CA LEU A 125 -14.91 -2.85 -14.00
C LEU A 125 -14.92 -4.39 -13.97
N ASP A 126 -14.12 -5.02 -14.83
CA ASP A 126 -14.10 -6.49 -14.97
C ASP A 126 -13.53 -7.21 -13.73
N GLY A 127 -12.67 -6.54 -12.97
CA GLY A 127 -12.12 -7.11 -11.75
C GLY A 127 -11.20 -6.19 -10.96
N VAL A 128 -10.73 -6.70 -9.83
CA VAL A 128 -9.81 -5.99 -8.92
C VAL A 128 -8.56 -6.83 -8.61
N LEU A 129 -7.40 -6.20 -8.77
CA LEU A 129 -6.12 -6.68 -8.24
C LEU A 129 -5.93 -6.13 -6.83
N ILE A 130 -6.15 -6.97 -5.81
CA ILE A 130 -5.73 -6.67 -4.44
C ILE A 130 -4.22 -6.86 -4.39
N HIS A 131 -3.49 -5.76 -4.37
CA HIS A 131 -2.05 -5.73 -4.60
C HIS A 131 -1.30 -5.29 -3.35
N SER A 132 -0.85 -6.29 -2.58
CA SER A 132 -0.23 -6.12 -1.28
C SER A 132 1.26 -5.75 -1.37
N LEU A 133 1.75 -4.99 -0.41
CA LEU A 133 3.20 -4.77 -0.27
C LEU A 133 3.88 -6.02 0.29
N LEU A 134 4.95 -6.42 -0.39
CA LEU A 134 5.87 -7.47 0.02
C LEU A 134 7.21 -6.84 0.42
N GLY A 135 7.97 -7.53 1.28
CA GLY A 135 9.26 -7.07 1.78
C GLY A 135 9.21 -6.67 3.25
N LYS A 136 10.13 -5.78 3.64
CA LYS A 136 10.37 -5.46 5.05
C LYS A 136 9.16 -4.84 5.71
N LEU A 137 8.77 -5.44 6.83
CA LEU A 137 7.67 -4.98 7.66
C LEU A 137 8.16 -3.95 8.66
N LYS A 138 7.31 -2.97 9.01
CA LYS A 138 7.59 -2.11 10.16
C LYS A 138 7.36 -2.90 11.46
N PRO A 139 8.05 -2.57 12.56
CA PRO A 139 7.72 -3.12 13.87
C PRO A 139 6.23 -2.97 14.18
N GLY A 140 5.56 -4.08 14.52
CA GLY A 140 4.12 -4.12 14.79
C GLY A 140 3.21 -4.33 13.56
N ASP A 141 3.76 -4.42 12.35
CA ASP A 141 2.98 -4.85 11.17
C ASP A 141 2.67 -6.35 11.24
N ILE A 142 1.49 -6.71 10.74
CA ILE A 142 1.05 -8.10 10.64
C ILE A 142 1.85 -8.80 9.51
N PRO A 143 2.40 -10.01 9.75
CA PRO A 143 3.14 -10.77 8.75
C PRO A 143 2.35 -10.99 7.45
N ALA A 144 3.08 -11.04 6.31
CA ALA A 144 2.48 -11.22 5.00
C ALA A 144 1.59 -12.48 4.94
N SER A 145 2.02 -13.60 5.53
CA SER A 145 1.25 -14.85 5.58
C SER A 145 -0.11 -14.67 6.28
N VAL A 146 -0.16 -13.95 7.40
CA VAL A 146 -1.39 -13.68 8.16
C VAL A 146 -2.29 -12.71 7.39
N ARG A 147 -1.74 -11.63 6.83
CA ARG A 147 -2.49 -10.69 6.00
C ARG A 147 -3.11 -11.41 4.81
N SER A 148 -2.32 -12.25 4.15
CA SER A 148 -2.77 -12.94 2.95
C SER A 148 -3.83 -14.00 3.26
N LYS A 149 -3.75 -14.69 4.40
CA LYS A 149 -4.80 -15.58 4.87
C LYS A 149 -6.10 -14.83 5.17
N ALA A 150 -6.02 -13.67 5.80
CA ALA A 150 -7.18 -12.83 6.09
C ALA A 150 -7.86 -12.32 4.81
N ILE A 151 -7.07 -11.83 3.84
CA ILE A 151 -7.57 -11.37 2.53
C ILE A 151 -8.16 -12.55 1.74
N GLY A 152 -7.46 -13.68 1.65
CA GLY A 152 -7.96 -14.87 0.95
C GLY A 152 -9.28 -15.38 1.53
N THR A 153 -9.41 -15.42 2.86
CA THR A 153 -10.68 -15.77 3.53
C THR A 153 -11.82 -14.84 3.15
N LEU A 154 -11.52 -13.55 3.01
CA LEU A 154 -12.51 -12.56 2.58
C LEU A 154 -12.93 -12.80 1.12
N ILE A 155 -11.96 -13.06 0.24
CA ILE A 155 -12.18 -13.36 -1.18
C ILE A 155 -13.07 -14.59 -1.34
N ASP A 156 -12.67 -15.71 -0.73
CA ASP A 156 -13.33 -17.02 -0.91
C ASP A 156 -14.79 -17.01 -0.45
N LYS A 157 -15.11 -16.21 0.58
CA LYS A 157 -16.43 -16.21 1.21
C LYS A 157 -17.36 -15.10 0.74
N TYR A 158 -16.82 -13.96 0.30
CA TYR A 158 -17.59 -12.73 0.15
C TYR A 158 -17.48 -12.05 -1.21
N PHE A 159 -16.66 -12.58 -2.12
CA PHE A 159 -16.53 -12.10 -3.50
C PHE A 159 -17.05 -13.12 -4.50
N ALA A 160 -17.61 -12.64 -5.62
CA ALA A 160 -18.05 -13.51 -6.69
C ALA A 160 -16.83 -14.16 -7.38
N PRO A 161 -16.95 -15.40 -7.90
CA PRO A 161 -15.90 -16.03 -8.68
C PRO A 161 -15.44 -15.14 -9.84
N ASN A 162 -14.16 -15.20 -10.20
CA ASN A 162 -13.58 -14.42 -11.29
C ASN A 162 -13.75 -12.89 -11.18
N THR A 163 -13.73 -12.33 -9.97
CA THR A 163 -13.75 -10.86 -9.77
C THR A 163 -12.52 -10.31 -9.05
N VAL A 164 -11.72 -11.17 -8.40
CA VAL A 164 -10.57 -10.76 -7.61
C VAL A 164 -9.32 -11.58 -7.96
N ILE A 165 -8.19 -10.90 -8.01
CA ILE A 165 -6.85 -11.49 -7.90
C ILE A 165 -6.18 -10.91 -6.66
N GLN A 166 -5.59 -11.78 -5.84
CA GLN A 166 -4.71 -11.36 -4.76
C GLN A 166 -3.28 -11.62 -5.19
N ALA A 167 -2.47 -10.57 -5.16
CA ALA A 167 -1.04 -10.64 -5.42
C ALA A 167 -0.31 -9.58 -4.59
N GLY A 168 0.99 -9.49 -4.77
CA GLY A 168 1.85 -8.54 -4.13
C GLY A 168 3.09 -8.22 -4.95
N TYR A 169 3.70 -7.11 -4.58
CA TYR A 169 4.89 -6.58 -5.23
C TYR A 169 5.85 -5.97 -4.19
N PRO A 170 7.16 -5.99 -4.48
CA PRO A 170 8.17 -5.38 -3.64
C PRO A 170 8.07 -3.85 -3.73
N LEU A 171 7.79 -3.20 -2.60
CA LEU A 171 7.90 -1.75 -2.49
C LEU A 171 8.12 -1.32 -1.05
N ASP A 172 9.19 -0.57 -0.82
CA ASP A 172 9.33 0.26 0.37
C ASP A 172 8.58 1.58 0.17
N MET A 173 7.51 1.79 0.94
CA MET A 173 6.75 3.04 0.82
C MET A 173 7.56 4.24 1.31
N ARG A 174 7.36 5.36 0.63
CA ARG A 174 7.98 6.65 0.96
C ARG A 174 7.10 7.49 1.90
N TYR A 175 5.84 7.07 2.07
CA TYR A 175 4.78 7.79 2.77
C TYR A 175 4.55 9.19 2.20
N ALA A 176 4.73 9.37 0.89
CA ALA A 176 4.68 10.67 0.22
C ALA A 176 3.26 11.10 -0.18
N GLY A 177 2.24 10.52 0.45
CA GLY A 177 0.83 10.86 0.28
C GLY A 177 0.45 11.04 -1.20
N PRO A 178 0.08 12.27 -1.62
CA PRO A 178 -0.30 12.56 -2.99
C PRO A 178 0.73 12.13 -4.05
N ARG A 179 2.02 12.43 -3.88
CA ARG A 179 3.04 12.06 -4.88
C ARG A 179 3.18 10.54 -5.00
N GLU A 180 3.04 9.83 -3.90
CA GLU A 180 3.08 8.38 -3.91
C GLU A 180 1.80 7.75 -4.46
N ALA A 181 0.66 8.44 -4.42
CA ALA A 181 -0.55 8.03 -5.14
C ALA A 181 -0.33 7.99 -6.66
N LEU A 182 0.37 8.98 -7.23
CA LEU A 182 0.78 8.97 -8.64
C LEU A 182 1.79 7.85 -8.94
N LEU A 183 2.79 7.66 -8.06
CA LEU A 183 3.78 6.59 -8.20
C LEU A 183 3.12 5.21 -8.18
N HIS A 184 2.17 5.01 -7.26
CA HIS A 184 1.35 3.81 -7.21
C HIS A 184 0.56 3.63 -8.51
N ALA A 185 -0.12 4.66 -9.01
CA ALA A 185 -0.87 4.57 -10.27
C ALA A 185 0.03 4.20 -11.47
N LEU A 186 1.26 4.73 -11.54
CA LEU A 186 2.24 4.35 -12.56
C LEU A 186 2.68 2.89 -12.43
N PHE A 187 2.97 2.41 -11.22
CA PHE A 187 3.26 0.99 -11.01
C PHE A 187 2.07 0.14 -11.47
N ARG A 188 0.85 0.55 -11.14
CA ARG A 188 -0.36 -0.19 -11.53
C ARG A 188 -0.57 -0.21 -13.03
N GLN A 189 -0.23 0.88 -13.71
CA GLN A 189 -0.18 0.94 -15.16
C GLN A 189 0.74 -0.15 -15.70
N ASN A 190 1.96 -0.24 -15.17
CA ASN A 190 2.93 -1.25 -15.59
C ASN A 190 2.41 -2.66 -15.36
N TYR A 191 1.72 -2.90 -14.24
CA TYR A 191 1.04 -4.15 -13.90
C TYR A 191 -0.27 -4.42 -14.67
N GLY A 192 -0.63 -3.57 -15.63
CA GLY A 192 -1.79 -3.78 -16.51
C GLY A 192 -3.13 -3.35 -15.92
N CYS A 193 -3.13 -2.62 -14.81
CA CYS A 193 -4.36 -2.08 -14.23
C CYS A 193 -4.77 -0.80 -14.97
N SER A 194 -6.04 -0.72 -15.35
CA SER A 194 -6.65 0.48 -15.94
C SER A 194 -7.00 1.55 -14.90
N HIS A 195 -7.23 1.14 -13.64
CA HIS A 195 -7.66 2.03 -12.57
C HIS A 195 -6.86 1.80 -11.29
N GLN A 196 -6.65 2.87 -10.51
CA GLN A 196 -6.10 2.81 -9.16
C GLN A 196 -7.18 3.27 -8.18
N ILE A 197 -7.57 2.43 -7.23
CA ILE A 197 -8.42 2.87 -6.12
C ILE A 197 -7.62 3.86 -5.28
N VAL A 198 -8.16 5.07 -5.11
CA VAL A 198 -7.60 6.08 -4.21
C VAL A 198 -8.66 6.37 -3.17
N GLY A 199 -8.35 6.07 -1.92
CA GLY A 199 -9.20 6.36 -0.77
C GLY A 199 -8.69 7.55 0.03
N ARG A 200 -9.34 7.79 1.17
CA ARG A 200 -8.89 8.77 2.16
C ARG A 200 -7.44 8.51 2.57
N ASP A 201 -6.63 9.57 2.60
CA ASP A 201 -5.26 9.58 3.15
C ASP A 201 -4.34 8.54 2.49
N HIS A 202 -4.51 8.34 1.18
CA HIS A 202 -3.76 7.34 0.42
C HIS A 202 -2.25 7.58 0.50
N ALA A 203 -1.52 6.58 1.00
CA ALA A 203 -0.07 6.64 1.25
C ALA A 203 0.38 7.79 2.17
N GLY A 204 -0.54 8.38 2.94
CA GLY A 204 -0.22 9.42 3.92
C GLY A 204 0.38 8.86 5.21
N VAL A 205 0.90 9.78 6.02
CA VAL A 205 1.45 9.50 7.35
C VAL A 205 1.18 10.68 8.26
N GLY A 206 0.78 10.41 9.50
CA GLY A 206 0.46 11.46 10.48
C GLY A 206 -0.61 12.41 9.96
N ASP A 207 -0.37 13.70 10.13
CA ASP A 207 -1.22 14.78 9.63
C ASP A 207 -0.47 15.66 8.60
N TYR A 208 0.53 15.10 7.88
CA TYR A 208 1.31 15.84 6.88
C TYR A 208 0.54 16.17 5.60
N TYR A 209 -0.56 15.46 5.33
CA TYR A 209 -1.38 15.62 4.13
C TYR A 209 -2.86 15.73 4.51
N GLY A 210 -3.61 16.48 3.72
CA GLY A 210 -5.05 16.50 3.81
C GLY A 210 -5.66 15.14 3.44
N PRO A 211 -6.85 14.81 3.97
CA PRO A 211 -7.47 13.49 3.80
C PRO A 211 -7.78 13.13 2.34
N PHE A 212 -7.81 14.10 1.43
CA PHE A 212 -8.12 13.89 0.01
C PHE A 212 -7.09 14.54 -0.93
N ASP A 213 -5.93 14.97 -0.43
CA ASP A 213 -4.89 15.57 -1.29
C ASP A 213 -4.44 14.59 -2.38
N ALA A 214 -4.43 13.29 -2.08
CA ALA A 214 -4.15 12.23 -3.04
C ALA A 214 -5.23 12.09 -4.14
N HIS A 215 -6.45 12.59 -3.92
CA HIS A 215 -7.46 12.66 -4.99
C HIS A 215 -7.15 13.82 -5.94
N HIS A 216 -6.75 14.97 -5.39
CA HIS A 216 -6.58 16.21 -6.14
C HIS A 216 -5.34 16.19 -7.03
N ILE A 217 -4.28 15.51 -6.62
CA ILE A 217 -3.02 15.51 -7.39
C ILE A 217 -3.14 14.90 -8.80
N PHE A 218 -4.12 14.04 -9.05
CA PHE A 218 -4.40 13.53 -10.40
C PHE A 218 -4.93 14.61 -11.34
N ASP A 219 -5.49 15.69 -10.80
CA ASP A 219 -6.02 16.82 -11.57
C ASP A 219 -4.93 17.90 -11.82
N GLU A 220 -3.76 17.77 -11.18
CA GLU A 220 -2.63 18.70 -11.30
C GLU A 220 -1.61 18.29 -12.36
N ILE A 221 -1.62 17.02 -12.79
CA ILE A 221 -0.72 16.50 -13.83
C ILE A 221 -1.30 16.74 -15.23
N PRO A 222 -0.46 16.75 -16.29
CA PRO A 222 -0.96 16.80 -17.66
C PRO A 222 -1.94 15.65 -17.92
N LYS A 223 -3.03 15.93 -18.66
CA LYS A 223 -4.14 15.00 -18.89
C LYS A 223 -3.72 13.61 -19.39
N ASP A 224 -2.69 13.56 -20.23
CA ASP A 224 -2.20 12.33 -20.86
C ASP A 224 -0.90 11.81 -20.22
N ALA A 225 -0.55 12.28 -19.01
CA ALA A 225 0.67 11.87 -18.31
C ALA A 225 0.57 10.46 -17.69
N LEU A 226 -0.63 9.93 -17.49
CA LEU A 226 -0.89 8.59 -16.96
C LEU A 226 -2.03 7.93 -17.74
N GLU A 227 -1.88 6.65 -18.09
CA GLU A 227 -2.95 5.85 -18.67
C GLU A 227 -3.92 5.37 -17.57
N THR A 228 -3.38 4.98 -16.40
CA THR A 228 -4.19 4.55 -15.24
C THR A 228 -5.05 5.69 -14.73
N GLN A 229 -6.35 5.43 -14.61
CA GLN A 229 -7.32 6.41 -14.10
C GLN A 229 -7.50 6.28 -12.58
N PRO A 230 -7.65 7.39 -11.84
CA PRO A 230 -7.95 7.32 -10.42
C PRO A 230 -9.43 6.96 -10.19
N LEU A 231 -9.69 5.87 -9.47
CA LEU A 231 -11.00 5.57 -8.91
C LEU A 231 -11.09 6.17 -7.50
N LYS A 232 -11.49 7.45 -7.43
CA LYS A 232 -11.54 8.27 -6.21
C LYS A 232 -12.78 7.89 -5.37
N ILE A 233 -12.57 7.18 -4.26
CA ILE A 233 -13.66 6.76 -3.37
C ILE A 233 -13.57 7.53 -2.04
N ASP A 234 -14.70 8.09 -1.62
CA ASP A 234 -14.78 8.89 -0.40
C ASP A 234 -14.60 8.05 0.87
N TRP A 235 -14.54 8.68 2.04
CA TRP A 235 -14.38 7.98 3.31
C TRP A 235 -15.55 7.06 3.58
N THR A 236 -15.27 5.75 3.57
CA THR A 236 -16.25 4.69 3.79
C THR A 236 -16.34 4.27 5.25
N PHE A 237 -17.55 3.94 5.71
CA PHE A 237 -17.84 3.51 7.08
C PHE A 237 -19.10 2.64 7.11
N TRP A 238 -19.29 1.89 8.19
CA TRP A 238 -20.59 1.29 8.48
C TRP A 238 -21.50 2.35 9.11
N CYS A 239 -22.71 2.52 8.61
CA CYS A 239 -23.72 3.38 9.23
C CYS A 239 -24.82 2.54 9.86
N TYR A 240 -25.14 2.80 11.13
CA TYR A 240 -26.18 2.08 11.86
C TYR A 240 -27.59 2.40 11.36
N LYS A 241 -27.86 3.64 10.95
CA LYS A 241 -29.17 4.04 10.39
C LYS A 241 -29.39 3.55 8.95
N CYS A 242 -28.34 3.53 8.13
CA CYS A 242 -28.40 2.92 6.79
C CYS A 242 -28.37 1.38 6.84
N ASP A 243 -28.00 0.82 8.00
CA ASP A 243 -27.73 -0.60 8.22
C ASP A 243 -26.80 -1.23 7.18
N GLY A 244 -25.70 -0.53 6.86
CA GLY A 244 -24.79 -0.98 5.82
C GLY A 244 -23.54 -0.13 5.68
N MET A 245 -22.66 -0.57 4.77
CA MET A 245 -21.53 0.23 4.32
C MET A 245 -22.03 1.42 3.50
N ALA A 246 -21.47 2.59 3.78
CA ALA A 246 -21.73 3.81 3.04
C ALA A 246 -20.46 4.66 2.95
N SER A 247 -20.59 5.83 2.33
CA SER A 247 -19.54 6.84 2.26
C SER A 247 -20.08 8.21 2.65
N MET A 248 -19.19 9.19 2.86
CA MET A 248 -19.60 10.59 3.07
C MET A 248 -20.44 11.16 1.91
N LYS A 249 -20.34 10.58 0.70
CA LYS A 249 -21.16 11.01 -0.45
C LYS A 249 -22.56 10.42 -0.47
N THR A 250 -22.78 9.29 0.20
CA THR A 250 -24.02 8.51 0.07
C THR A 250 -24.81 8.41 1.36
N CYS A 251 -24.22 8.73 2.50
CA CYS A 251 -24.88 8.71 3.80
C CYS A 251 -25.05 10.14 4.38
N PRO A 252 -26.28 10.58 4.70
CA PRO A 252 -26.54 11.90 5.27
C PRO A 252 -26.42 11.95 6.81
N HIS A 253 -26.31 10.81 7.49
CA HIS A 253 -26.33 10.72 8.96
C HIS A 253 -25.02 11.17 9.59
N ASP A 254 -25.02 11.67 10.82
CA ASP A 254 -23.85 12.24 11.49
C ASP A 254 -22.89 11.19 12.09
N ALA A 255 -21.76 11.64 12.64
CA ALA A 255 -20.69 10.79 13.16
C ALA A 255 -21.15 9.78 14.23
N GLU A 256 -22.16 10.12 15.03
CA GLU A 256 -22.74 9.23 16.06
C GLU A 256 -23.38 7.96 15.47
N ASP A 257 -23.86 8.03 14.23
CA ASP A 257 -24.48 6.91 13.52
C ASP A 257 -23.48 6.10 12.70
N ARG A 258 -22.18 6.44 12.78
CA ARG A 258 -21.12 5.87 11.94
C ARG A 258 -20.10 5.12 12.79
N LEU A 259 -19.78 3.90 12.39
CA LEU A 259 -18.67 3.14 12.94
C LEU A 259 -17.41 3.42 12.12
N LEU A 260 -16.53 4.23 12.71
CA LEU A 260 -15.19 4.52 12.22
C LEU A 260 -14.18 4.02 13.24
N LEU A 261 -13.42 2.98 12.89
CA LEU A 261 -12.37 2.44 13.75
C LEU A 261 -11.01 2.67 13.09
N SER A 262 -10.12 3.37 13.79
CA SER A 262 -8.75 3.56 13.34
C SER A 262 -7.98 2.23 13.45
N GLY A 263 -6.98 2.04 12.60
CA GLY A 263 -6.10 0.86 12.68
C GLY A 263 -5.41 0.74 14.04
N THR A 264 -5.10 1.87 14.67
CA THR A 264 -4.54 1.93 16.04
C THR A 264 -5.52 1.39 17.07
N LYS A 265 -6.79 1.84 17.06
CA LYS A 265 -7.82 1.30 17.96
C LYS A 265 -8.07 -0.19 17.72
N LEU A 266 -8.08 -0.63 16.47
CA LEU A 266 -8.22 -2.05 16.14
C LEU A 266 -7.09 -2.90 16.70
N ARG A 267 -5.82 -2.49 16.49
CA ARG A 267 -4.67 -3.24 17.00
C ARG A 267 -4.70 -3.33 18.51
N LYS A 268 -5.04 -2.24 19.19
CA LYS A 268 -5.21 -2.21 20.64
C LYS A 268 -6.26 -3.24 21.10
N ALA A 269 -7.47 -3.17 20.54
CA ALA A 269 -8.55 -4.09 20.86
C ALA A 269 -8.14 -5.55 20.66
N LEU A 270 -7.51 -5.87 19.53
CA LEU A 270 -7.04 -7.23 19.26
C LEU A 270 -5.92 -7.69 20.21
N SER A 271 -5.00 -6.80 20.59
CA SER A 271 -3.92 -7.12 21.53
C SER A 271 -4.39 -7.31 22.98
N GLU A 272 -5.48 -6.64 23.35
CA GLU A 272 -6.10 -6.71 24.69
C GLU A 272 -7.20 -7.77 24.77
N GLY A 273 -7.49 -8.47 23.66
CA GLY A 273 -8.55 -9.48 23.59
C GLY A 273 -9.96 -8.89 23.64
N GLU A 274 -10.12 -7.60 23.37
CA GLU A 274 -11.41 -6.93 23.32
C GLU A 274 -12.23 -7.38 22.09
N GLU A 275 -13.55 -7.31 22.23
CA GLU A 275 -14.47 -7.60 21.12
C GLU A 275 -14.42 -6.51 20.05
N VAL A 276 -14.19 -6.92 18.81
CA VAL A 276 -14.28 -6.05 17.63
C VAL A 276 -15.60 -6.32 16.92
N SER A 277 -16.39 -5.28 16.68
CA SER A 277 -17.70 -5.40 16.03
C SER A 277 -17.62 -6.10 14.67
N ASP A 278 -18.55 -7.01 14.44
CA ASP A 278 -18.77 -7.67 13.16
C ASP A 278 -19.22 -6.72 12.04
N LYS A 279 -19.66 -5.49 12.38
CA LYS A 279 -19.96 -4.38 11.45
C LYS A 279 -18.70 -3.66 10.98
N PHE A 280 -17.57 -3.82 11.67
CA PHE A 280 -16.27 -3.31 11.23
C PHE A 280 -15.53 -4.32 10.33
N SER A 281 -15.46 -5.58 10.76
CA SER A 281 -14.76 -6.64 10.03
C SER A 281 -15.56 -7.93 10.06
N ARG A 282 -15.40 -8.77 9.03
CA ARG A 282 -16.03 -10.10 9.01
C ARG A 282 -15.51 -10.95 10.18
N PRO A 283 -16.37 -11.74 10.86
CA PRO A 283 -15.95 -12.56 11.99
C PRO A 283 -14.77 -13.48 11.69
N GLU A 284 -14.71 -14.05 10.48
CA GLU A 284 -13.66 -15.02 10.13
C GLU A 284 -12.31 -14.35 9.86
N VAL A 285 -12.35 -13.09 9.39
CA VAL A 285 -11.16 -12.25 9.33
C VAL A 285 -10.69 -11.92 10.76
N LEU A 286 -11.62 -11.57 11.66
CA LEU A 286 -11.28 -11.27 13.06
C LEU A 286 -10.69 -12.48 13.78
N GLU A 287 -11.20 -13.69 13.52
CA GLU A 287 -10.67 -14.92 14.10
C GLU A 287 -9.19 -15.13 13.73
N ILE A 288 -8.84 -14.96 12.45
CA ILE A 288 -7.45 -15.06 11.97
C ILE A 288 -6.56 -14.03 12.67
N LEU A 289 -7.04 -12.79 12.78
CA LEU A 289 -6.27 -11.72 13.40
C LEU A 289 -6.12 -11.93 14.91
N ARG A 290 -7.17 -12.34 15.62
CA ARG A 290 -7.11 -12.66 17.06
C ARG A 290 -6.15 -13.80 17.33
N ALA A 291 -6.18 -14.87 16.51
CA ALA A 291 -5.24 -15.97 16.63
C ALA A 291 -3.78 -15.52 16.50
N TYR A 292 -3.49 -14.59 15.56
CA TYR A 292 -2.17 -13.99 15.43
C TYR A 292 -1.79 -13.16 16.67
N TYR A 293 -2.64 -12.23 17.12
CA TYR A 293 -2.33 -11.39 18.29
C TYR A 293 -2.20 -12.19 19.59
N ALA A 294 -2.95 -13.27 19.75
CA ALA A 294 -2.83 -14.18 20.89
C ALA A 294 -1.53 -15.01 20.87
N SER A 295 -0.89 -15.16 19.70
CA SER A 295 0.38 -15.87 19.56
C SER A 295 1.61 -15.02 19.88
N LEU A 296 1.46 -13.68 19.94
CA LEU A 296 2.54 -12.76 20.27
C LEU A 296 2.89 -12.86 21.76
N LYS A 297 4.19 -12.92 22.05
CA LYS A 297 4.69 -12.85 23.43
C LYS A 297 4.48 -11.44 24.00
N ASP A 298 4.49 -11.31 25.33
CA ASP A 298 4.26 -10.03 25.99
C ASP A 298 5.31 -8.96 25.64
N ASP A 299 6.55 -9.36 25.30
CA ASP A 299 7.61 -8.48 24.81
C ASP A 299 7.47 -8.09 23.33
N GLU A 300 6.65 -8.82 22.57
CA GLU A 300 6.32 -8.53 21.17
C GLU A 300 5.04 -7.69 21.04
N LYS A 301 4.27 -7.56 22.12
CA LYS A 301 3.09 -6.69 22.19
C LYS A 301 3.56 -5.23 22.24
N VAL A 302 3.50 -4.57 21.08
CA VAL A 302 3.74 -3.13 20.99
C VAL A 302 2.66 -2.40 21.79
N GLU A 303 3.04 -1.59 22.79
CA GLU A 303 2.12 -0.72 23.51
C GLU A 303 1.49 0.28 22.51
N VAL A 304 0.22 0.09 22.20
CA VAL A 304 -0.48 0.92 21.22
C VAL A 304 -1.00 2.19 21.91
N LYS A 305 -0.19 3.25 21.92
CA LYS A 305 -0.61 4.56 22.44
C LYS A 305 -1.59 5.23 21.47
N LEU A 306 -2.76 5.61 21.97
CA LEU A 306 -3.74 6.40 21.23
C LEU A 306 -3.31 7.88 21.25
N SER A 307 -3.10 8.49 20.08
CA SER A 307 -2.79 9.93 19.95
C SER A 307 -3.51 10.55 18.74
N GLY A 308 -3.77 11.86 18.81
CA GLY A 308 -4.33 12.66 17.71
C GLY A 308 -5.74 12.23 17.26
N HIS A 309 -6.01 12.34 15.95
CA HIS A 309 -7.26 11.88 15.32
C HIS A 309 -7.59 10.40 15.60
N SER A 310 -6.58 9.58 16.00
CA SER A 310 -6.78 8.17 16.34
C SER A 310 -7.43 7.94 17.70
N ALA A 311 -7.51 8.96 18.56
CA ALA A 311 -8.17 8.89 19.87
C ALA A 311 -9.69 9.14 19.79
N LYS A 312 -10.15 9.90 18.77
CA LYS A 312 -11.58 10.19 18.55
C LYS A 312 -12.28 9.01 17.89
#